data_AF-A0A4Y2AW50-F1
#
_entry.id   AF-A0A4Y2AW50-F1
#
_cell.length_a   1.000
_cell.length_b   1.000
_cell.length_c   1.000
_cell.angle_alpha   90.00
_cell.angle_beta   90.00
_cell.angle_gamma   90.00
#
_symmetry.space_group_name_H-M   'P 1'
#
loop_
_entity.id
_entity.type
_entity.pdbx_description
1 polymer ?
#
loop_
_entity_poly.entity_id
_entity_poly.type
_entity_poly.pdbx_seq_one_letter_code
_entity_poly.pdbx_strand_id
1 'polypeptide(L)'
;MTAKGTETRVATGDADTYIVISVLEKSNFSSQGKDVDLVVLLIALAPPESNIYFMKPGKGKVEAKLFFTRKLQKELSFVQTILLLHGFLGCHITPDIYRKSRAL
;
A
#
# COMPACT_ATOMS: atom_id res chain seq x y z
N MET A 1 23.35 -1.09 -11.57
CA MET A 1 24.28 -2.08 -10.96
C MET A 1 23.45 -2.95 -10.02
N THR A 2 23.16 -4.18 -10.40
CA THR A 2 22.37 -5.13 -9.60
C THR A 2 23.30 -5.80 -8.59
N ALA A 3 23.00 -5.71 -7.29
CA ALA A 3 23.75 -6.43 -6.28
C ALA A 3 23.55 -7.94 -6.47
N LYS A 4 24.60 -8.73 -6.26
CA LYS A 4 24.56 -10.19 -6.41
C LYS A 4 23.51 -10.77 -5.44
N GLY A 5 22.47 -11.40 -5.97
CA GLY A 5 21.38 -12.03 -5.20
C GLY A 5 20.04 -11.28 -5.18
N THR A 6 19.89 -10.17 -5.91
CA THR A 6 18.59 -9.47 -6.03
C THR A 6 17.93 -9.77 -7.38
N GLU A 7 16.75 -10.39 -7.36
CA GLU A 7 15.90 -10.49 -8.55
C GLU A 7 15.13 -9.19 -8.76
N THR A 8 15.25 -8.59 -9.94
CA THR A 8 14.48 -7.42 -10.34
C THR A 8 13.47 -7.80 -11.41
N ARG A 9 12.21 -7.41 -11.21
CA ARG A 9 11.15 -7.56 -12.21
C ARG A 9 10.62 -6.19 -12.58
N VAL A 10 10.36 -5.98 -13.86
CA VAL A 10 9.78 -4.75 -14.39
C VAL A 10 8.30 -5.02 -14.69
N ALA A 11 7.41 -4.23 -14.10
CA ALA A 11 5.99 -4.30 -14.42
C ALA A 11 5.74 -3.71 -15.82
N THR A 12 4.90 -4.37 -16.61
CA THR A 12 4.47 -3.85 -17.93
C THR A 12 3.55 -2.64 -17.80
N GLY A 13 2.96 -2.44 -16.62
CA GLY A 13 2.11 -1.30 -16.28
C GLY A 13 2.48 -0.73 -14.91
N ASP A 14 1.47 -0.43 -14.10
CA ASP A 14 1.67 0.10 -12.75
C ASP A 14 2.38 -0.91 -11.83
N ALA A 15 3.41 -0.44 -11.13
CA ALA A 15 4.24 -1.28 -10.27
C ALA A 15 3.52 -1.69 -8.99
N ASP A 16 2.69 -0.81 -8.43
CA ASP A 16 1.96 -1.11 -7.19
C ASP A 16 0.93 -2.21 -7.43
N THR A 17 0.20 -2.15 -8.53
CA THR A 17 -0.72 -3.19 -8.99
C THR A 17 0.01 -4.54 -9.13
N TYR A 18 1.17 -4.56 -9.78
CA TYR A 18 1.98 -5.78 -9.91
C TYR A 18 2.42 -6.34 -8.57
N ILE A 19 2.86 -5.48 -7.64
CA ILE A 19 3.28 -5.87 -6.29
C ILE A 19 2.10 -6.45 -5.52
N VAL A 20 0.94 -5.80 -5.53
CA VAL A 20 -0.27 -6.28 -4.83
C VAL A 20 -0.66 -7.66 -5.35
N ILE A 21 -0.80 -7.83 -6.67
CA ILE A 21 -1.15 -9.12 -7.26
C ILE A 21 -0.13 -10.19 -6.86
N SER A 22 1.16 -9.88 -6.97
CA SER A 22 2.23 -10.81 -6.60
C SER A 22 2.19 -11.22 -5.12
N VAL A 23 1.83 -10.29 -4.22
CA VAL A 23 1.68 -10.54 -2.78
C VAL A 23 0.46 -11.42 -2.52
N LEU A 24 -0.65 -11.17 -3.21
CA LEU A 24 -1.89 -11.93 -3.04
C LEU A 24 -1.78 -13.38 -3.55
N GLU A 25 -1.06 -13.60 -4.65
CA GLU A 25 -0.81 -14.94 -5.20
C GLU A 25 0.11 -15.78 -4.31
N LYS A 26 1.03 -15.15 -3.56
CA LYS A 26 1.94 -15.83 -2.66
C LYS A 26 1.39 -15.79 -1.23
N SER A 27 0.79 -16.90 -0.79
CA SER A 27 0.02 -17.04 0.45
C SER A 27 0.70 -16.67 1.79
N ASN A 28 1.99 -16.31 1.81
CA ASN A 28 2.72 -15.83 2.99
C ASN A 28 3.82 -14.81 2.63
N PHE A 29 3.48 -13.81 1.82
CA PHE A 29 4.47 -12.86 1.31
C PHE A 29 4.51 -11.55 2.09
N SER A 30 5.72 -11.06 2.33
CA SER A 30 5.99 -9.76 2.92
C SER A 30 6.40 -8.76 1.84
N SER A 31 5.75 -7.60 1.84
CA SER A 31 6.12 -6.50 0.96
C SER A 31 6.79 -5.39 1.77
N GLN A 32 7.82 -4.78 1.20
CA GLN A 32 8.50 -3.63 1.78
C GLN A 32 8.44 -2.48 0.78
N GLY A 33 7.99 -1.31 1.22
CA GLY A 33 7.84 -0.16 0.35
C GLY A 33 7.73 1.15 1.13
N LYS A 34 8.06 2.27 0.48
CA LYS A 34 7.86 3.59 1.08
C LYS A 34 6.44 4.11 0.85
N ASP A 35 5.77 3.57 -0.15
CA ASP A 35 4.46 4.00 -0.59
C ASP A 35 3.37 3.55 0.39
N VAL A 36 2.54 4.49 0.81
CA VAL A 36 1.38 4.25 1.69
C VAL A 36 0.18 3.78 0.89
N ASP A 37 0.13 4.08 -0.40
CA ASP A 37 -0.95 3.68 -1.29
C ASP A 37 -0.97 2.16 -1.45
N LEU A 38 0.22 1.55 -1.46
CA LEU A 38 0.39 0.11 -1.43
C LEU A 38 -0.23 -0.55 -0.18
N VAL A 39 -0.19 0.13 0.98
CA VAL A 39 -0.85 -0.38 2.21
C VAL A 39 -2.37 -0.33 2.08
N VAL A 40 -2.91 0.76 1.53
CA VAL A 40 -4.36 0.92 1.30
C VAL A 40 -4.86 -0.18 0.36
N LEU A 41 -4.15 -0.40 -0.75
CA LEU A 41 -4.48 -1.44 -1.72
C LEU A 41 -4.41 -2.85 -1.11
N LEU A 42 -3.37 -3.15 -0.34
CA LEU A 42 -3.22 -4.45 0.33
C LEU A 42 -4.32 -4.69 1.36
N ILE A 43 -4.66 -3.71 2.19
CA ILE A 43 -5.74 -3.86 3.18
C ILE A 43 -7.08 -4.08 2.47
N ALA A 44 -7.33 -3.44 1.33
CA ALA A 44 -8.59 -3.55 0.62
C ALA A 44 -8.75 -4.83 -0.19
N LEU A 45 -7.66 -5.35 -0.76
CA LEU A 45 -7.70 -6.50 -1.67
C LEU A 45 -7.28 -7.82 -1.01
N ALA A 46 -6.62 -7.78 0.16
CA ALA A 46 -6.23 -8.99 0.87
C ALA A 46 -7.45 -9.80 1.35
N PRO A 47 -7.45 -11.14 1.18
CA PRO A 47 -8.44 -11.99 1.84
C PRO A 47 -8.43 -11.80 3.36
N PRO A 48 -9.59 -11.81 4.04
CA PRO A 48 -9.69 -11.55 5.50
C PRO A 48 -8.88 -12.51 6.39
N GLU A 49 -8.57 -13.70 5.89
CA GLU A 49 -7.80 -14.72 6.62
C GLU A 49 -6.31 -14.77 6.22
N SER A 50 -5.89 -13.92 5.27
CA SER A 50 -4.50 -13.87 4.82
C SER A 50 -3.56 -13.33 5.89
N ASN A 51 -2.35 -13.89 5.97
CA ASN A 51 -1.29 -13.44 6.88
C ASN A 51 -0.30 -12.51 6.15
N ILE A 52 -0.85 -11.52 5.44
CA ILE A 52 -0.04 -10.56 4.69
C ILE A 52 0.37 -9.40 5.60
N TYR A 53 1.63 -8.98 5.48
CA TYR A 53 2.13 -7.81 6.17
C TYR A 53 2.98 -6.94 5.24
N PHE A 54 2.90 -5.63 5.49
CA PHE A 54 3.68 -4.61 4.81
C PHE A 54 4.63 -3.95 5.79
N MET A 55 5.91 -3.88 5.41
CA MET A 55 6.92 -3.15 6.17
C MET A 55 7.22 -1.82 5.49
N LYS A 56 6.86 -0.72 6.14
CA LYS A 56 7.31 0.60 5.75
C LYS A 56 8.67 0.87 6.39
N PRO A 57 9.77 1.00 5.62
CA PRO A 57 11.06 1.33 6.20
C PRO A 57 11.03 2.72 6.81
N GLY A 58 11.78 2.87 7.90
CA GLY A 58 12.01 4.16 8.54
C GLY A 58 12.71 5.14 7.61
N LYS A 59 12.63 6.44 7.94
CA LYS A 59 13.36 7.50 7.25
C LYS A 59 13.85 8.52 8.27
N GLY A 60 15.16 8.71 8.35
CA GLY A 60 15.78 9.63 9.33
C GLY A 60 15.48 9.18 10.76
N LYS A 61 14.81 10.04 11.53
CA LYS A 61 14.39 9.76 12.93
C LYS A 61 13.07 8.99 13.02
N VAL A 62 12.42 8.69 11.90
CA VAL A 62 11.16 7.93 11.89
C VAL A 62 11.49 6.44 11.81
N GLU A 63 11.01 5.68 12.79
CA GLU A 63 11.17 4.22 12.85
C GLU A 63 10.41 3.50 11.73
N ALA A 64 10.85 2.27 11.43
CA ALA A 64 10.11 1.40 10.54
C ALA A 64 8.78 1.00 11.17
N LYS A 65 7.75 0.84 10.34
CA LYS A 65 6.41 0.42 10.78
C LYS A 65 6.00 -0.84 10.05
N LEU A 66 5.34 -1.75 10.77
CA LEU A 66 4.79 -2.97 10.22
C LEU A 66 3.27 -2.94 10.30
N PHE A 67 2.62 -3.23 9.17
CA PHE A 67 1.18 -3.19 8.99
C PHE A 67 0.69 -4.59 8.67
N PHE A 68 -0.20 -5.14 9.50
CA PHE A 68 -0.84 -6.43 9.25
C PHE A 68 -2.19 -6.20 8.60
N THR A 69 -2.40 -6.71 7.39
CA THR A 69 -3.65 -6.49 6.64
C THR A 69 -4.85 -6.99 7.43
N ARG A 70 -4.77 -8.23 7.95
CA ARG A 70 -5.82 -8.85 8.77
C ARG A 70 -6.18 -8.05 10.02
N LYS A 71 -5.20 -7.44 10.69
CA LYS A 71 -5.46 -6.62 11.88
C LYS A 71 -6.18 -5.33 11.48
N LEU A 72 -5.67 -4.67 10.44
CA LEU A 72 -6.21 -3.40 9.97
C LEU A 72 -7.61 -3.55 9.39
N GLN A 73 -7.91 -4.65 8.69
CA GLN A 73 -9.27 -4.95 8.21
C GLN A 73 -10.28 -5.12 9.35
N LYS A 74 -9.85 -5.63 10.51
CA LYS A 74 -10.72 -5.75 11.70
C LYS A 74 -10.94 -4.41 12.40
N GLU A 75 -9.89 -3.57 12.44
CA GLU A 75 -9.96 -2.25 13.09
C GLU A 75 -10.63 -1.20 12.20
N LEU A 76 -10.55 -1.35 10.88
CA LEU A 76 -11.12 -0.45 9.88
C LEU A 76 -12.39 -1.08 9.29
N SER A 77 -13.56 -0.68 9.80
CA SER A 77 -14.86 -1.15 9.28
C SER A 77 -15.20 -0.61 7.88
N PHE A 78 -14.41 0.33 7.34
CA PHE A 78 -14.69 1.09 6.13
C PHE A 78 -13.58 1.02 5.08
N VAL A 79 -12.82 -0.08 5.05
CA VAL A 79 -11.73 -0.30 4.08
C VAL A 79 -12.17 -0.11 2.63
N GLN A 80 -13.36 -0.59 2.27
CA GLN A 80 -13.91 -0.42 0.92
C GLN A 80 -14.18 1.06 0.60
N THR A 81 -14.59 1.85 1.58
CA THR A 81 -14.77 3.30 1.44
C THR A 81 -13.44 4.01 1.27
N ILE A 82 -12.39 3.61 1.99
CA ILE A 82 -11.03 4.15 1.81
C ILE A 82 -10.54 3.86 0.39
N LEU A 83 -10.71 2.63 -0.11
CA LEU A 83 -10.32 2.26 -1.46
C LEU A 83 -11.09 3.06 -2.52
N LEU A 84 -12.40 3.23 -2.32
CA LEU A 84 -13.24 4.04 -3.20
C LEU A 84 -12.76 5.49 -3.24
N LEU A 85 -12.50 6.09 -2.08
CA LEU A 85 -11.96 7.46 -1.97
C LEU A 85 -10.60 7.58 -2.64
N HIS A 86 -9.72 6.59 -2.46
CA HIS A 86 -8.41 6.55 -3.11
C HIS A 86 -8.54 6.53 -4.64
N GLY A 87 -9.48 5.75 -5.19
CA GLY A 87 -9.76 5.73 -6.63
C GLY A 87 -10.29 7.06 -7.17
N PHE A 88 -11.11 7.78 -6.40
CA PHE A 88 -11.68 9.08 -6.81
C PHE A 88 -10.73 10.27 -6.61
N LEU A 89 -9.99 10.30 -5.50
CA LEU A 89 -9.06 11.39 -5.16
C LEU A 89 -7.67 11.18 -5.79
N GLY A 90 -7.41 9.98 -6.29
CA GLY A 90 -6.12 9.56 -6.80
C GLY A 90 -5.16 9.10 -5.70
N CYS A 91 -4.00 8.60 -6.15
CA CYS A 91 -2.90 8.11 -5.32
C CYS A 91 -2.48 9.11 -4.23
N HIS A 92 -2.60 10.41 -4.51
CA HIS A 92 -2.29 11.45 -3.55
C HIS A 92 -3.48 11.73 -2.63
N ILE A 93 -3.70 10.86 -1.63
CA ILE A 93 -4.48 11.26 -0.44
C ILE A 93 -3.61 12.22 0.38
N THR A 94 -3.42 13.43 -0.13
CA THR A 94 -3.08 14.58 0.69
C THR A 94 -4.39 15.00 1.35
N PRO A 95 -4.50 15.07 2.68
CA PRO A 95 -5.69 15.62 3.34
C PRO A 95 -5.72 17.14 3.11
N ASP A 96 -5.90 17.57 1.87
CA ASP A 96 -5.95 18.97 1.47
C ASP A 96 -7.41 19.46 1.28
N ILE A 97 -8.36 18.75 1.90
CA ILE A 97 -9.76 19.21 2.07
C ILE A 97 -9.85 20.37 3.08
N TYR A 98 -8.77 21.14 3.24
CA TYR A 98 -8.84 22.49 3.76
C TYR A 98 -7.77 23.41 3.15
N ARG A 99 -7.81 23.65 1.82
CA ARG A 99 -7.50 25.00 1.32
C ARG A 99 -8.04 25.32 -0.07
N LYS A 100 -9.14 26.09 -0.04
CA LYS A 100 -9.45 27.25 -0.89
C LYS A 100 -9.12 27.09 -2.39
N SER A 101 -10.18 26.96 -3.18
CA SER A 101 -10.25 27.34 -4.59
C SER A 101 -9.21 28.41 -4.94
N ARG A 102 -8.19 28.04 -5.73
CA ARG A 102 -7.48 29.04 -6.52
C ARG A 102 -8.44 29.45 -7.62
N ALA A 103 -8.89 30.70 -7.52
CA ALA A 103 -9.56 31.37 -8.61
C ALA A 103 -8.53 31.64 -9.73
N LEU A 104 -8.98 31.33 -10.95
CA LEU A 104 -8.46 31.64 -12.29
C LEU A 104 -7.10 31.02 -12.66
#